data_AF-A0A6P2E7J6-F1
#
_entry.id   AF-A0A6P2E7J6-F1
#
_cell.length_a   1.000
_cell.length_b   1.000
_cell.length_c   1.000
_cell.angle_alpha   90.00
_cell.angle_beta   90.00
_cell.angle_gamma   90.00
#
_symmetry.space_group_name_H-M   'P 1'
#
loop_
_entity.id
_entity.type
_entity.pdbx_description
1 polymer ?
#
loop_
_entity_poly.entity_id
_entity_poly.type
_entity_poly.pdbx_seq_one_letter_code
_entity_poly.pdbx_strand_id
1 'polypeptide(L)' 'MPSVFDAPSAAAAIHRLAARLRAERVEHFRPPPPEPTTCCGRGCDGCVWEGYFAAVAWWFEDAAMLLKQS' A
#
# COMPACT_ATOMS: atom_id res chain seq x y z
N MET A 1 2.95 -7.62 10.60
CA MET A 1 2.67 -6.98 9.29
C MET A 1 3.88 -7.15 8.42
N PRO A 2 3.73 -7.47 7.12
CA PRO A 2 4.87 -7.51 6.22
C PRO A 2 5.47 -6.11 6.17
N SER A 3 6.75 -6.00 6.53
CA SER A 3 7.40 -4.71 6.56
C SER A 3 7.78 -4.30 5.16
N VAL A 4 7.13 -3.26 4.67
CA VAL A 4 7.24 -2.77 3.32
C VAL A 4 8.37 -1.74 3.28
N PHE A 5 9.62 -2.20 3.17
CA PHE A 5 10.78 -1.31 3.28
C PHE A 5 11.27 -0.77 1.93
N ASP A 6 10.71 -1.21 0.81
CA ASP A 6 11.09 -0.77 -0.53
C ASP A 6 9.89 -0.71 -1.50
N ALA A 7 10.07 0.05 -2.58
CA ALA A 7 9.06 0.25 -3.62
C ALA A 7 8.55 -1.05 -4.26
N PRO A 8 9.41 -1.98 -4.76
CA PRO A 8 8.91 -3.20 -5.38
C PRO A 8 8.17 -4.12 -4.39
N SER A 9 8.60 -4.19 -3.14
CA SER A 9 7.89 -4.91 -2.08
C SER A 9 6.54 -4.29 -1.77
N ALA A 10 6.43 -2.95 -1.81
CA ALA A 10 5.16 -2.24 -1.66
C ALA A 10 4.20 -2.51 -2.80
N ALA A 11 4.67 -2.39 -4.04
CA ALA A 11 3.86 -2.70 -5.22
C ALA A 11 3.37 -4.16 -5.19
N ALA A 12 4.25 -5.11 -4.87
CA ALA A 12 3.90 -6.53 -4.78
C ALA A 12 2.86 -6.81 -3.69
N ALA A 13 3.02 -6.20 -2.51
CA ALA A 13 2.07 -6.35 -1.41
C ALA A 13 0.70 -5.76 -1.79
N ILE A 14 0.68 -4.55 -2.37
CA ILE A 14 -0.56 -3.87 -2.81
C ILE A 14 -1.30 -4.74 -3.82
N HIS A 15 -0.59 -5.25 -4.84
CA HIS A 15 -1.17 -6.12 -5.86
C HIS A 15 -1.82 -7.36 -5.25
N ARG A 16 -1.16 -8.02 -4.29
CA ARG A 16 -1.70 -9.20 -3.61
C ARG A 16 -2.98 -8.89 -2.83
N LEU A 17 -2.99 -7.78 -2.09
CA LEU A 17 -4.15 -7.41 -1.29
C LEU A 17 -5.32 -6.94 -2.16
N ALA A 18 -5.06 -6.15 -3.19
CA ALA A 18 -6.07 -5.71 -4.15
C ALA A 18 -6.71 -6.91 -4.88
N ALA A 19 -5.93 -7.95 -5.20
CA ALA A 19 -6.47 -9.19 -5.76
C ALA A 19 -7.40 -9.90 -4.77
N ARG A 20 -7.05 -9.96 -3.48
CA ARG A 20 -7.92 -10.52 -2.43
C ARG A 20 -9.21 -9.75 -2.26
N LEU A 21 -9.15 -8.42 -2.19
CA LEU A 21 -10.34 -7.57 -2.08
C LEU A 21 -11.31 -7.78 -3.25
N ARG A 22 -10.78 -7.95 -4.48
CA ARG A 22 -11.61 -8.30 -5.63
C ARG A 22 -12.22 -9.69 -5.53
N ALA A 23 -11.46 -10.67 -5.03
CA ALA A 23 -11.97 -12.03 -4.82
C ALA A 23 -13.14 -12.07 -3.83
N GLU A 24 -13.07 -11.25 -2.77
CA GLU A 24 -14.13 -11.07 -1.76
C GLU A 24 -15.24 -10.09 -2.21
N ARG A 25 -15.20 -9.62 -3.49
CA ARG A 25 -16.16 -8.66 -4.06
C ARG A 25 -16.34 -7.36 -3.26
N VAL A 26 -15.24 -6.85 -2.68
CA VAL A 26 -15.23 -5.55 -2.02
C VAL A 26 -15.15 -4.44 -3.08
N GLU A 27 -16.31 -3.99 -3.57
CA GLU A 27 -16.41 -3.01 -4.68
C GLU A 27 -16.20 -1.55 -4.25
N HIS A 28 -16.44 -1.22 -2.98
CA HIS A 28 -16.43 0.16 -2.49
C HIS A 28 -15.12 0.58 -1.81
N PHE A 29 -14.01 -0.13 -2.08
CA PHE A 29 -12.73 0.19 -1.47
C PHE A 29 -11.92 1.21 -2.28
N ARG A 30 -11.25 2.14 -1.57
CA ARG A 30 -10.40 3.17 -2.18
C ARG A 30 -9.24 2.57 -2.98
N PRO A 31 -8.84 3.18 -4.10
CA PRO A 31 -7.68 2.74 -4.87
C PRO A 31 -6.39 2.85 -4.02
N PRO A 32 -5.38 2.02 -4.31
CA PRO A 32 -4.11 2.08 -3.61
C PRO A 32 -3.38 3.40 -3.89
N PRO A 33 -2.51 3.86 -2.97
CA PRO A 33 -1.69 5.05 -3.18
C PRO A 33 -0.81 4.90 -4.45
N PRO A 34 -0.69 5.95 -5.29
CA PRO A 34 0.19 5.90 -6.46
C PRO A 34 1.66 5.92 -6.02
N GLU A 35 2.50 5.15 -6.72
CA GLU A 35 3.93 5.14 -6.48
C GLU A 35 4.54 6.51 -6.86
N PRO A 36 5.38 7.10 -6.01
CA PRO A 36 6.03 8.35 -6.33
C PRO A 36 7.03 8.18 -7.49
N THR A 37 6.95 9.04 -8.50
CA THR A 37 7.77 8.97 -9.72
C THR A 37 9.13 9.67 -9.59
N THR A 38 9.35 10.41 -8.50
CA THR A 38 10.59 11.14 -8.24
C THR A 38 11.29 10.58 -7.02
N CYS A 39 12.47 9.97 -7.21
CA CYS A 39 13.37 9.70 -6.09
C CYS A 39 14.08 11.00 -5.70
N CYS A 40 14.03 11.37 -4.43
CA CYS A 40 14.56 12.63 -3.91
C CYS A 40 16.08 12.77 -4.05
N GLY A 41 16.79 11.68 -4.37
CA GLY A 41 18.25 11.63 -4.56
C GLY A 41 19.09 11.95 -3.31
N ARG A 42 18.46 12.33 -2.19
CA ARG A 42 19.10 12.82 -0.96
C ARG A 42 19.20 11.77 0.16
N GLY A 43 18.85 10.52 -0.13
CA GLY A 43 18.72 9.47 0.89
C GLY A 43 17.25 9.23 1.27
N CYS A 44 17.02 8.20 2.07
CA CYS A 44 15.67 7.79 2.49
C CYS A 44 15.08 8.70 3.57
N ASP A 45 15.92 9.42 4.32
CA ASP A 45 15.49 10.36 5.37
C ASP A 45 14.84 11.60 4.74
N GLY A 46 13.53 11.77 4.95
CA GLY A 46 12.73 12.87 4.43
C GLY A 46 12.29 12.70 2.97
N CYS A 47 12.35 11.49 2.42
CA CYS A 47 11.95 11.27 1.03
C CYS A 47 10.44 11.05 0.88
N VAL A 48 9.88 11.39 -0.28
CA VAL A 48 8.46 11.15 -0.66
C VAL A 48 8.01 9.70 -0.40
N TRP A 49 8.98 8.78 -0.39
CA TRP A 49 8.81 7.39 -0.01
C TRP A 49 8.26 7.20 1.41
N GLU A 50 8.64 8.00 2.40
CA GLU A 50 8.10 7.88 3.77
C GLU A 50 6.59 8.17 3.81
N GLY A 51 6.17 9.25 3.14
CA GLY A 51 4.76 9.58 3.00
C GLY A 51 3.99 8.53 2.21
N TYR A 52 4.61 7.97 1.15
CA TYR A 52 4.05 6.86 0.40
C TYR A 52 3.91 5.61 1.27
N PHE A 53 4.94 5.17 1.98
CA PHE A 53 4.89 3.98 2.83
C PHE A 53 3.88 4.14 3.97
N ALA A 54 3.76 5.34 4.56
CA ALA A 54 2.72 5.63 5.55
C ALA A 54 1.32 5.51 4.93
N ALA A 55 1.08 6.10 3.76
CA ALA A 55 -0.20 5.99 3.05
C ALA A 55 -0.54 4.54 2.66
N VAL A 56 0.48 3.78 2.24
CA VAL A 56 0.35 2.35 1.93
C VAL A 56 -0.01 1.57 3.19
N ALA A 57 0.69 1.78 4.30
CA ALA A 57 0.38 1.11 5.56
C ALA A 57 -1.06 1.35 6.01
N TRP A 58 -1.54 2.59 5.94
CA TRP A 58 -2.94 2.93 6.25
C TRP A 58 -3.93 2.23 5.32
N TRP A 59 -3.63 2.18 4.02
CA TRP A 59 -4.45 1.45 3.06
C TRP A 59 -4.51 -0.06 3.36
N PHE A 60 -3.42 -0.66 3.80
CA PHE A 60 -3.39 -2.07 4.24
C PHE A 60 -4.28 -2.33 5.46
N GLU A 61 -4.24 -1.44 6.45
CA GLU A 61 -5.07 -1.54 7.66
C GLU A 61 -6.56 -1.51 7.31
N ASP A 62 -6.99 -0.52 6.52
CA ASP A 62 -8.39 -0.38 6.10
C ASP A 62 -8.85 -1.63 5.31
N ALA A 63 -8.02 -2.09 4.37
CA ALA A 63 -8.30 -3.30 3.59
C ALA A 63 -8.39 -4.54 4.47
N ALA A 64 -7.49 -4.69 5.44
CA ALA A 64 -7.49 -5.80 6.37
C ALA A 64 -8.72 -5.78 7.28
N MET A 65 -9.20 -4.59 7.68
CA MET A 65 -10.46 -4.45 8.40
C MET A 65 -11.66 -4.90 7.57
N LEU A 66 -11.72 -4.58 6.28
CA LEU A 66 -12.79 -5.02 5.40
C LEU A 66 -12.77 -6.53 5.17
N LEU A 67 -11.58 -7.10 4.95
CA LEU A 67 -11.41 -8.55 4.77
C LEU A 67 -11.70 -9.37 6.04
N LYS A 68 -11.55 -8.78 7.24
CA LYS A 68 -11.92 -9.44 8.51
C LYS A 68 -13.43 -9.45 8.77
N GLN A 69 -14.18 -8.59 8.09
CA GLN A 69 -15.63 -8.45 8.27
C GLN A 69 -16.45 -9.26 7.25
N SER A 70 -15.79 -9.89 6.27
CA SER A 70 -16.41 -10.78 5.28
C SER A 70 -16.17 -12.25 5.62
#